data_AF-A0A1M6JRZ1-F1
#
_entry.id   AF-A0A1M6JRZ1-F1
#
_cell.length_a   1.000
_cell.length_b   1.000
_cell.length_c   1.000
_cell.angle_alpha   90.00
_cell.angle_beta   90.00
_cell.angle_gamma   90.00
#
_symmetry.space_group_name_H-M   'P 1'
#
loop_
_entity.id
_entity.type
_entity.pdbx_description
1 polymer ?
#
loop_
_entity_poly.entity_id
_entity_poly.type
_entity_poly.pdbx_seq_one_letter_code
_entity_poly.pdbx_strand_id
1 'polypeptide(L)'
;MKVNWQNIKLVLLFSVISFYGFSQSENEITRHYLFTDRDYCISGDTIWFKVAAINSDSAKSNVVHVHLTHAANQVIASVIKKSSAGWAEGYLHVPDSLSTGVYFLSAFVYENLSVPDLPVEKKSLFVYNRFQDDLTEMEVPGQKQNISKTNLDSRVKIIPNKQEFKPRERVTVELGLDAIETSETEFVVVRASRADEMARSFGGRFTSVSTPSDLTVPGFAEKDGFILSGKVKKSADGLPPGKAVVFLSLIDDPGYFDYYVTGQEGTFHFFLKNAEGVGDVVLQAVTEDGAELEIELATNHMENRTPITLQKEPLGHDQTEFINQSGDAVFIKRLFGENYTISPTDFSMPPRFNVPFYGHPDQSVNLDDFFELPDFREISRELLHGVQYRNRDGNITIRMLNLDENVYFENEPFRLINGIPFFRNRLLSSFGSAEIDKIDYAMEERLFGDLKFTGVLAIYLKDKSNRWLAQQSNIFRFTVPFLQPSHEPGYFSPPENDKNVPDLRTVYFWQRVPTGEKKQIEFLLSDLKGKVEISVTGVTKEGKIFNSSEIIEIK
;
A
#
# COMPACT_ATOMS: atom_id res chain seq x y z
N MET A 1 13.11 -83.20 30.84
CA MET A 1 12.01 -83.24 29.86
C MET A 1 11.39 -81.84 29.77
N LYS A 2 11.05 -81.41 28.56
CA LYS A 2 10.80 -80.04 28.06
C LYS A 2 10.08 -79.01 28.97
N VAL A 3 10.65 -77.80 28.89
CA VAL A 3 10.06 -76.44 28.81
C VAL A 3 9.36 -75.88 30.06
N ASN A 4 9.89 -74.76 30.57
CA ASN A 4 9.06 -73.55 30.68
C ASN A 4 9.89 -72.26 30.60
N TRP A 5 9.40 -71.33 29.78
CA TRP A 5 9.94 -70.01 29.51
C TRP A 5 9.38 -69.03 30.53
N GLN A 6 10.24 -68.36 31.31
CA GLN A 6 9.95 -67.06 31.94
C GLN A 6 11.24 -66.55 32.56
N ASN A 7 11.88 -65.57 31.92
CA ASN A 7 12.79 -64.66 32.60
C ASN A 7 12.67 -63.28 31.95
N ILE A 8 11.99 -62.42 32.71
CA ILE A 8 11.76 -61.00 32.50
C ILE A 8 13.12 -60.29 32.55
N LYS A 9 13.51 -59.62 31.46
CA LYS A 9 14.59 -58.63 31.49
C LYS A 9 13.97 -57.24 31.45
N LEU A 10 14.01 -56.61 32.62
CA LEU A 10 13.73 -55.21 32.89
C LEU A 10 14.76 -54.34 32.17
N VAL A 11 14.36 -53.64 31.10
CA VAL A 11 15.17 -52.59 30.48
C VAL A 11 14.57 -51.25 30.91
N LEU A 12 15.27 -50.59 31.83
CA LEU A 12 15.02 -49.21 32.26
C LEU A 12 15.32 -48.26 31.09
N LEU A 13 14.28 -47.81 30.39
CA LEU A 13 14.37 -46.71 29.44
C LEU A 13 14.27 -45.39 30.23
N PHE A 14 15.41 -44.72 30.42
CA PHE A 14 15.44 -43.34 30.90
C PHE A 14 14.87 -42.43 29.80
N SER A 15 13.60 -42.04 29.94
CA SER A 15 13.03 -40.95 29.16
C SER A 15 13.60 -39.63 29.68
N VAL A 16 14.67 -39.16 29.04
CA VAL A 16 15.08 -37.75 29.12
C VAL A 16 14.02 -36.94 28.40
N ILE A 17 12.98 -36.57 29.13
CA ILE A 17 12.02 -35.54 28.71
C ILE A 17 12.80 -34.24 28.73
N SER A 18 13.37 -33.89 27.58
CA SER A 18 13.83 -32.53 27.34
C SER A 18 12.58 -31.66 27.32
N PHE A 19 12.27 -31.05 28.47
CA PHE A 19 11.42 -29.87 28.52
C PHE A 19 12.16 -28.79 27.74
N TYR A 20 12.00 -28.78 26.42
CA TYR A 20 12.02 -27.53 25.70
C TYR A 20 10.82 -26.76 26.22
N GLY A 21 11.06 -25.94 27.24
CA GLY A 21 10.19 -24.81 27.50
C GLY A 21 10.16 -24.02 26.21
N PHE A 22 9.12 -24.24 25.40
CA PHE A 22 8.59 -23.19 24.57
C PHE A 22 8.20 -22.08 25.55
N SER A 23 9.15 -21.20 25.84
CA SER A 23 8.80 -19.81 26.07
C SER A 23 8.10 -19.42 24.77
N GLN A 24 6.77 -19.46 24.78
CA GLN A 24 6.01 -18.54 23.96
C GLN A 24 6.59 -17.18 24.32
N SER A 25 7.46 -16.62 23.48
CA SER A 25 7.48 -15.18 23.40
C SER A 25 6.06 -14.85 22.99
N GLU A 26 5.27 -14.29 23.89
CA GLU A 26 4.20 -13.40 23.48
C GLU A 26 4.89 -12.41 22.52
N ASN A 27 4.81 -12.68 21.22
CA ASN A 27 5.13 -11.66 20.24
C ASN A 27 4.13 -10.56 20.57
N GLU A 28 4.59 -9.48 21.20
CA GLU A 28 3.77 -8.30 21.43
C GLU A 28 3.22 -7.88 20.06
N ILE A 29 1.95 -8.22 19.80
CA ILE A 29 1.30 -7.86 18.55
C ILE A 29 1.19 -6.34 18.58
N THR A 30 1.94 -5.69 17.68
CA THR A 30 1.90 -4.23 17.53
C THR A 30 0.47 -3.81 17.17
N ARG A 31 -0.17 -3.08 18.09
CA ARG A 31 -1.51 -2.54 17.87
C ARG A 31 -1.42 -1.18 17.19
N HIS A 32 -2.25 -1.01 16.18
CA HIS A 32 -2.31 0.20 15.37
C HIS A 32 -3.60 0.96 15.69
N TYR A 33 -3.47 2.24 16.02
CA TYR A 33 -4.58 3.12 16.34
C TYR A 33 -4.72 4.17 15.27
N LEU A 34 -5.86 4.16 14.58
CA LEU A 34 -6.13 5.06 13.47
C LEU A 34 -6.88 6.31 13.95
N PHE A 35 -6.44 7.47 13.50
CA PHE A 35 -7.09 8.77 13.70
C PHE A 35 -7.36 9.38 12.34
N THR A 36 -8.51 10.01 12.16
CA THR A 36 -8.85 10.75 10.94
C THR A 36 -8.98 12.24 11.25
N ASP A 37 -8.80 13.07 10.24
CA ASP A 37 -8.99 14.52 10.33
C ASP A 37 -10.45 14.93 10.55
N ARG A 38 -11.40 14.06 10.23
CA ARG A 38 -12.85 14.18 10.44
C ARG A 38 -13.53 12.80 10.40
N ASP A 39 -14.75 12.72 10.92
CA ASP A 39 -15.52 11.46 10.98
C ASP A 39 -16.53 11.30 9.83
N TYR A 40 -16.61 12.29 8.94
CA TYR A 40 -17.46 12.26 7.76
C TYR A 40 -16.74 12.84 6.54
N CYS A 41 -17.19 12.49 5.34
CA CYS A 41 -16.83 13.18 4.10
C CYS A 41 -17.93 13.11 3.04
N ILE A 42 -17.75 13.88 1.99
CA ILE A 42 -18.52 13.76 0.75
C ILE A 42 -17.80 12.79 -0.19
N SER A 43 -18.54 12.00 -0.97
CA SER A 43 -17.94 11.12 -1.99
C SER A 43 -16.99 11.91 -2.91
N GLY A 44 -15.83 11.31 -3.23
CA GLY A 44 -14.72 11.94 -3.95
C GLY A 44 -13.82 12.89 -3.17
N ASP A 45 -14.13 13.17 -1.90
CA ASP A 45 -13.22 13.92 -1.03
C ASP A 45 -12.03 13.06 -0.59
N THR A 46 -11.02 13.71 -0.02
CA THR A 46 -9.83 13.06 0.53
C THR A 46 -9.88 13.10 2.05
N ILE A 47 -9.75 11.93 2.68
CA ILE A 47 -9.64 11.80 4.14
C ILE A 47 -8.18 11.64 4.51
N TRP A 48 -7.73 12.40 5.50
CA TRP A 48 -6.40 12.24 6.05
C TRP A 48 -6.43 11.37 7.29
N PHE A 49 -5.39 10.58 7.47
CA PHE A 49 -5.24 9.71 8.62
C PHE A 49 -3.86 9.84 9.27
N LYS A 50 -3.83 9.57 10.57
CA LYS A 50 -2.62 9.28 11.35
C LYS A 50 -2.81 7.90 11.96
N VAL A 51 -1.83 7.02 11.80
CA VAL A 51 -1.78 5.74 12.50
C VAL A 51 -0.66 5.79 13.51
N ALA A 52 -0.97 5.48 14.76
CA ALA A 52 0.02 5.31 15.82
C ALA A 52 0.19 3.82 16.14
N ALA A 53 1.43 3.37 16.27
CA ALA A 53 1.75 2.02 16.72
C ALA A 53 2.23 2.07 18.18
N ILE A 54 1.60 1.28 19.06
CA ILE A 54 2.13 1.03 20.41
C ILE A 54 3.23 -0.03 20.31
N ASN A 55 4.31 0.13 21.07
CA ASN A 55 5.50 -0.74 21.03
C ASN A 55 6.19 -0.75 19.65
N SER A 56 6.30 0.42 19.02
CA SER A 56 6.97 0.54 17.70
C SER A 56 8.45 0.16 17.73
N ASP A 57 9.12 0.29 18.88
CA ASP A 57 10.55 0.02 19.02
C ASP A 57 10.90 -1.47 18.87
N SER A 58 9.93 -2.36 19.12
CA SER A 58 10.06 -3.82 18.92
C SER A 58 9.48 -4.30 17.58
N ALA A 59 8.86 -3.40 16.81
CA ALA A 59 8.21 -3.76 15.55
C ALA A 59 9.23 -4.13 14.47
N LYS A 60 9.03 -5.29 13.84
CA LYS A 60 9.88 -5.77 12.74
C LYS A 60 9.61 -5.03 11.43
N SER A 61 8.36 -4.63 11.22
CA SER A 61 7.88 -3.84 10.07
C SER A 61 7.60 -2.41 10.50
N ASN A 62 7.92 -1.45 9.63
CA ASN A 62 7.53 -0.05 9.77
C ASN A 62 6.58 0.40 8.66
N VAL A 63 5.94 -0.53 7.94
CA VAL A 63 5.01 -0.20 6.86
C VAL A 63 3.60 -0.59 7.27
N VAL A 64 2.70 0.38 7.18
CA VAL A 64 1.30 0.25 7.58
C VAL A 64 0.42 0.27 6.35
N HIS A 65 -0.45 -0.73 6.24
CA HIS A 65 -1.52 -0.80 5.25
C HIS A 65 -2.78 -0.22 5.87
N VAL A 66 -3.39 0.75 5.20
CA VAL A 66 -4.64 1.40 5.63
C VAL A 66 -5.71 1.18 4.59
N HIS A 67 -6.80 0.53 4.99
CA HIS A 67 -7.87 0.11 4.09
C HIS A 67 -9.17 0.82 4.45
N LEU A 68 -9.86 1.35 3.45
CA LEU A 68 -11.26 1.74 3.53
C LEU A 68 -12.13 0.57 3.07
N THR A 69 -13.03 0.12 3.93
CA THR A 69 -13.87 -1.06 3.67
C THR A 69 -15.35 -0.76 3.87
N HIS A 70 -16.19 -1.48 3.13
CA HIS A 70 -17.62 -1.57 3.41
C HIS A 70 -17.86 -2.40 4.69
N ALA A 71 -19.05 -2.30 5.29
CA ALA A 71 -19.44 -3.11 6.46
C ALA A 71 -19.32 -4.62 6.22
N ALA A 72 -19.54 -5.06 4.97
CA ALA A 72 -19.36 -6.43 4.49
C ALA A 72 -17.89 -6.82 4.22
N ASN A 73 -16.93 -5.98 4.63
CA ASN A 73 -15.48 -6.18 4.46
C ASN A 73 -14.93 -6.12 3.03
N GLN A 74 -15.72 -5.64 2.07
CA GLN A 74 -15.20 -5.34 0.74
C GLN A 74 -14.26 -4.13 0.79
N VAL A 75 -13.05 -4.27 0.28
CA VAL A 75 -12.08 -3.17 0.16
C VAL A 75 -12.54 -2.21 -0.94
N ILE A 76 -12.58 -0.92 -0.62
CA ILE A 76 -12.98 0.17 -1.51
C ILE A 76 -11.76 0.95 -1.99
N ALA A 77 -10.84 1.21 -1.06
CA ALA A 77 -9.58 1.89 -1.32
C ALA A 77 -8.53 1.42 -0.31
N SER A 78 -7.27 1.45 -0.71
CA SER A 78 -6.14 1.11 0.15
C SER A 78 -4.99 2.07 -0.08
N VAL A 79 -4.15 2.20 0.93
CA VAL A 79 -2.92 2.98 0.87
C VAL A 79 -1.89 2.34 1.78
N ILE A 80 -0.65 2.38 1.34
CA ILE A 80 0.49 1.80 2.04
C ILE A 80 1.38 2.96 2.48
N LYS A 81 1.65 3.08 3.77
CA LYS A 81 2.41 4.21 4.31
C LYS A 81 3.52 3.73 5.22
N LYS A 82 4.73 4.24 4.97
CA LYS A 82 5.85 4.09 5.89
C LYS A 82 5.62 4.89 7.17
N SER A 83 5.80 4.22 8.30
CA SER A 83 5.81 4.77 9.64
C SER A 83 7.20 5.32 10.00
N SER A 84 7.23 6.46 10.67
CA SER A 84 8.41 7.11 11.21
C SER A 84 8.17 7.47 12.67
N ALA A 85 9.07 7.05 13.56
CA ALA A 85 8.94 7.24 15.01
C ALA A 85 7.58 6.78 15.58
N GLY A 86 7.09 5.62 15.14
CA GLY A 86 5.82 5.04 15.60
C GLY A 86 4.56 5.65 14.96
N TRP A 87 4.70 6.59 14.02
CA TRP A 87 3.59 7.25 13.35
C TRP A 87 3.65 7.13 11.83
N ALA A 88 2.53 6.75 11.22
CA ALA A 88 2.32 6.87 9.78
C ALA A 88 1.24 7.93 9.50
N GLU A 89 1.57 8.94 8.70
CA GLU A 89 0.65 10.00 8.30
C GLU A 89 0.42 9.93 6.79
N GLY A 90 -0.83 9.95 6.35
CA GLY A 90 -1.17 9.82 4.94
C GLY A 90 -2.61 10.23 4.64
N TYR A 91 -3.03 9.95 3.42
CA TYR A 91 -4.37 10.27 2.94
C TYR A 91 -4.95 9.16 2.07
N LEU A 92 -6.27 9.11 2.00
CA LEU A 92 -7.03 8.16 1.20
C LEU A 92 -8.11 8.91 0.41
N HIS A 93 -8.16 8.63 -0.89
CA HIS A 93 -9.22 9.15 -1.76
C HIS A 93 -10.47 8.29 -1.64
N VAL A 94 -11.58 8.92 -1.28
CA VAL A 94 -12.89 8.25 -1.25
C VAL A 94 -13.46 8.30 -2.67
N PRO A 95 -13.88 7.19 -3.29
CA PRO A 95 -14.43 7.24 -4.65
C PRO A 95 -15.67 8.14 -4.77
N ASP A 96 -15.79 8.86 -5.89
CA ASP A 96 -16.95 9.72 -6.19
C ASP A 96 -18.26 8.94 -6.36
N SER A 97 -18.16 7.67 -6.78
CA SER A 97 -19.27 6.74 -6.99
C SER A 97 -19.80 6.09 -5.71
N LEU A 98 -19.16 6.35 -4.56
CA LEU A 98 -19.50 5.68 -3.31
C LEU A 98 -20.87 6.14 -2.81
N SER A 99 -21.76 5.20 -2.49
CA SER A 99 -23.12 5.49 -1.98
C SER A 99 -23.09 6.14 -0.59
N THR A 100 -24.17 6.84 -0.23
CA THR A 100 -24.31 7.36 1.13
C THR A 100 -24.41 6.22 2.14
N GLY A 101 -23.62 6.28 3.22
CA GLY A 101 -23.61 5.26 4.27
C GLY A 101 -22.39 5.36 5.18
N VAL A 102 -22.16 4.30 5.97
CA VAL A 102 -20.99 4.17 6.84
C VAL A 102 -19.98 3.19 6.28
N TYR A 103 -18.71 3.58 6.35
CA TYR A 103 -17.56 2.82 5.91
C TYR A 103 -16.53 2.75 7.04
N PHE A 104 -15.51 1.89 6.90
CA PHE A 104 -14.59 1.63 7.99
C PHE A 104 -13.13 1.67 7.54
N LEU A 105 -12.32 2.46 8.23
CA LEU A 105 -10.88 2.45 8.10
C LEU A 105 -10.26 1.48 9.10
N SER A 106 -9.37 0.62 8.62
CA SER A 106 -8.52 -0.24 9.46
C SER A 106 -7.06 -0.10 9.07
N ALA A 107 -6.16 -0.29 10.04
CA ALA A 107 -4.72 -0.25 9.85
C ALA A 107 -4.08 -1.54 10.35
N PHE A 108 -3.13 -2.09 9.60
CA PHE A 108 -2.40 -3.31 9.94
C PHE A 108 -1.01 -3.33 9.29
N VAL A 109 -0.13 -4.19 9.80
CA VAL A 109 1.16 -4.51 9.15
C VAL A 109 1.03 -5.83 8.40
N TYR A 110 1.87 -6.05 7.39
CA TYR A 110 1.78 -7.22 6.50
C TYR A 110 1.80 -8.57 7.23
N GLU A 111 2.56 -8.68 8.32
CA GLU A 111 2.66 -9.90 9.13
C GLU A 111 1.31 -10.31 9.75
N ASN A 112 0.42 -9.34 9.99
CA ASN A 112 -0.92 -9.59 10.55
C ASN A 112 -1.77 -10.47 9.63
N LEU A 113 -1.46 -10.54 8.32
CA LEU A 113 -2.18 -11.39 7.37
C LEU A 113 -2.03 -12.89 7.67
N SER A 114 -0.98 -13.29 8.39
CA SER A 114 -0.77 -14.69 8.82
C SER A 114 -1.36 -15.01 10.19
N VAL A 115 -1.80 -14.01 10.95
CA VAL A 115 -2.23 -14.20 12.34
C VAL A 115 -3.71 -14.62 12.37
N PRO A 116 -4.03 -15.82 12.90
CA PRO A 116 -5.41 -16.25 13.02
C PRO A 116 -6.14 -15.48 14.11
N ASP A 117 -7.42 -15.18 13.83
CA ASP A 117 -8.36 -14.56 14.76
C ASP A 117 -7.84 -13.26 15.40
N LEU A 118 -7.09 -12.46 14.64
CA LEU A 118 -6.56 -11.18 15.11
C LEU A 118 -7.72 -10.17 15.27
N PRO A 119 -7.86 -9.52 16.43
CA PRO A 119 -8.78 -8.40 16.58
C PRO A 119 -8.30 -7.21 15.75
N VAL A 120 -9.18 -6.74 14.86
CA VAL A 120 -8.95 -5.63 13.96
C VAL A 120 -9.80 -4.47 14.41
N GLU A 121 -9.16 -3.34 14.70
CA GLU A 121 -9.86 -2.10 14.97
C GLU A 121 -10.34 -1.44 13.66
N LYS A 122 -11.60 -1.00 13.66
CA LYS A 122 -12.28 -0.37 12.54
C LYS A 122 -12.85 0.97 12.96
N LYS A 123 -12.28 2.07 12.47
CA LYS A 123 -12.81 3.42 12.72
C LYS A 123 -13.86 3.76 11.67
N SER A 124 -15.06 4.14 12.10
CA SER A 124 -16.14 4.52 11.17
C SER A 124 -15.84 5.84 10.46
N LEU A 125 -16.25 5.92 9.19
CA LEU A 125 -16.29 7.12 8.36
C LEU A 125 -17.67 7.20 7.70
N PHE A 126 -18.40 8.29 7.93
CA PHE A 126 -19.67 8.54 7.27
C PHE A 126 -19.41 9.18 5.92
N VAL A 127 -19.94 8.59 4.85
CA VAL A 127 -19.78 9.12 3.49
C VAL A 127 -21.16 9.55 3.01
N TYR A 128 -21.26 10.78 2.51
CA TYR A 128 -22.46 11.30 1.86
C TYR A 128 -22.22 11.46 0.38
N ASN A 129 -23.05 10.80 -0.44
CA ASN A 129 -22.98 10.92 -1.88
C ASN A 129 -23.70 12.19 -2.32
N ARG A 130 -22.98 13.10 -2.97
CA ARG A 130 -23.51 14.39 -3.46
C ARG A 130 -24.53 14.27 -4.60
N PHE A 131 -24.65 13.11 -5.22
CA PHE A 131 -25.57 12.85 -6.34
C PHE A 131 -26.84 12.11 -5.90
N GLN A 132 -26.98 11.84 -4.60
CA GLN A 132 -28.12 11.13 -4.07
C GLN A 132 -29.15 12.12 -3.50
N ASP A 133 -30.23 12.32 -4.25
CA ASP A 133 -31.34 13.16 -3.85
C ASP A 133 -32.29 12.42 -2.88
N ASP A 134 -33.09 13.17 -2.13
CA ASP A 134 -34.21 12.68 -1.29
C ASP A 134 -33.82 11.61 -0.24
N LEU A 135 -32.69 11.81 0.44
CA LEU A 135 -32.25 10.91 1.51
C LEU A 135 -33.11 11.06 2.78
N THR A 136 -34.03 10.12 3.01
CA THR A 136 -34.90 10.10 4.20
C THR A 136 -34.34 9.26 5.34
N GLU A 137 -33.50 8.29 5.03
CA GLU A 137 -32.86 7.38 5.99
C GLU A 137 -31.45 7.00 5.50
N MET A 138 -30.57 6.61 6.42
CA MET A 138 -29.26 6.06 6.07
C MET A 138 -28.89 4.85 6.91
N GLU A 139 -27.97 4.05 6.41
CA GLU A 139 -27.38 2.95 7.17
C GLU A 139 -26.29 3.45 8.13
N VAL A 140 -26.40 3.06 9.39
CA VAL A 140 -25.45 3.37 10.47
C VAL A 140 -24.98 2.08 11.14
N PRO A 141 -23.82 2.08 11.82
CA PRO A 141 -23.33 0.88 12.47
C PRO A 141 -24.13 0.57 13.75
N GLY A 142 -24.44 -0.70 13.94
CA GLY A 142 -25.06 -1.22 15.15
C GLY A 142 -24.09 -1.16 16.35
N GLN A 143 -24.61 -0.84 17.53
CA GLN A 143 -23.78 -0.55 18.71
C GLN A 143 -23.18 -1.78 19.42
N LYS A 144 -23.58 -3.00 19.04
CA LYS A 144 -23.12 -4.25 19.70
C LYS A 144 -21.62 -4.51 19.58
N GLN A 145 -21.01 -4.07 18.48
CA GLN A 145 -19.59 -4.28 18.16
C GLN A 145 -18.74 -3.03 18.45
N ASN A 146 -19.33 -1.98 19.03
CA ASN A 146 -18.64 -0.74 19.36
C ASN A 146 -17.70 -0.97 20.54
N ILE A 147 -16.46 -0.52 20.42
CA ILE A 147 -15.46 -0.57 21.48
C ILE A 147 -15.80 0.55 22.46
N SER A 148 -16.31 0.19 23.64
CA SER A 148 -16.66 1.16 24.69
C SER A 148 -15.50 2.10 24.98
N LYS A 149 -15.72 3.39 24.71
CA LYS A 149 -14.80 4.45 25.14
C LYS A 149 -14.84 4.51 26.66
N THR A 150 -13.69 4.56 27.31
CA THR A 150 -13.67 5.04 28.70
C THR A 150 -13.80 6.55 28.60
N ASN A 151 -15.01 7.09 28.81
CA ASN A 151 -15.19 8.54 28.88
C ASN A 151 -14.39 9.05 30.08
N LEU A 152 -13.35 9.82 29.81
CA LEU A 152 -12.65 10.62 30.80
C LEU A 152 -13.35 11.97 30.96
N ASP A 153 -14.70 11.99 30.95
CA ASP A 153 -15.61 13.16 30.92
C ASP A 153 -15.43 14.16 32.10
N SER A 154 -14.39 14.01 32.91
CA SER A 154 -14.07 14.91 34.02
C SER A 154 -12.58 15.23 34.19
N ARG A 155 -11.67 14.63 33.40
CA ARG A 155 -10.22 14.86 33.55
C ARG A 155 -9.68 15.91 32.57
N VAL A 156 -9.93 15.77 31.28
CA VAL A 156 -9.41 16.71 30.26
C VAL A 156 -10.43 17.81 29.99
N LYS A 157 -10.17 19.01 30.52
CA LYS A 157 -10.99 20.20 30.26
C LYS A 157 -10.59 20.83 28.92
N ILE A 158 -11.58 21.13 28.10
CA ILE A 158 -11.42 21.87 26.84
C ILE A 158 -12.18 23.19 27.02
N ILE A 159 -11.45 24.30 27.10
CA ILE A 159 -12.03 25.60 27.45
C ILE A 159 -11.80 26.55 26.28
N PRO A 160 -12.79 26.74 25.38
CA PRO A 160 -12.70 27.73 24.33
C PRO A 160 -12.87 29.14 24.92
N ASN A 161 -12.31 30.16 24.27
CA ASN A 161 -12.41 31.55 24.70
C ASN A 161 -13.85 32.10 24.68
N LYS A 162 -14.73 31.49 23.91
CA LYS A 162 -16.18 31.74 23.86
C LYS A 162 -16.90 30.55 23.22
N GLN A 163 -18.24 30.57 23.24
CA GLN A 163 -19.06 29.50 22.67
C GLN A 163 -19.64 29.83 21.29
N GLU A 164 -19.77 31.11 20.95
CA GLU A 164 -20.35 31.58 19.69
C GLU A 164 -19.36 32.46 18.91
N PHE A 165 -19.10 32.12 17.66
CA PHE A 165 -18.13 32.76 16.78
C PHE A 165 -18.77 33.25 15.49
N LYS A 166 -18.16 34.27 14.89
CA LYS A 166 -18.46 34.70 13.52
C LYS A 166 -17.65 33.88 12.52
N PRO A 167 -18.08 33.82 11.25
CA PRO A 167 -17.26 33.31 10.16
C PRO A 167 -15.87 33.92 10.15
N ARG A 168 -14.84 33.10 9.87
CA ARG A 168 -13.42 33.47 9.88
C ARG A 168 -12.90 34.08 11.19
N GLU A 169 -13.60 33.89 12.30
CA GLU A 169 -13.08 34.32 13.58
C GLU A 169 -12.01 33.37 14.11
N ARG A 170 -11.05 33.92 14.86
CA ARG A 170 -10.00 33.14 15.52
C ARG A 170 -10.55 32.54 16.81
N VAL A 171 -10.30 31.24 16.98
CA VAL A 171 -10.62 30.49 18.19
C VAL A 171 -9.33 30.24 18.95
N THR A 172 -9.37 30.48 20.26
CA THR A 172 -8.30 30.12 21.19
C THR A 172 -8.86 29.15 22.21
N VAL A 173 -8.21 28.01 22.40
CA VAL A 173 -8.69 26.94 23.30
C VAL A 173 -7.59 26.57 24.29
N GLU A 174 -7.93 26.59 25.57
CA GLU A 174 -7.09 26.05 26.63
C GLU A 174 -7.41 24.57 26.85
N LEU A 175 -6.38 23.72 26.81
CA LEU A 175 -6.47 22.28 26.98
C LEU A 175 -5.83 21.87 28.30
N GLY A 176 -6.64 21.35 29.23
CA GLY A 176 -6.22 20.81 30.51
C GLY A 176 -5.63 19.41 30.40
N LEU A 177 -4.52 19.27 29.65
CA LEU A 177 -3.81 18.00 29.45
C LEU A 177 -2.92 17.61 30.65
N ASP A 178 -2.78 18.50 31.63
CA ASP A 178 -2.13 18.27 32.92
C ASP A 178 -2.85 17.22 33.79
N ALA A 179 -4.14 16.98 33.53
CA ALA A 179 -4.92 15.94 34.19
C ALA A 179 -4.67 14.52 33.64
N ILE A 180 -3.86 14.39 32.59
CA ILE A 180 -3.49 13.12 31.98
C ILE A 180 -2.13 12.71 32.53
N GLU A 181 -2.04 11.57 33.20
CA GLU A 181 -0.75 11.04 33.65
C GLU A 181 0.11 10.67 32.44
N THR A 182 1.24 11.37 32.28
CA THR A 182 2.22 11.16 31.20
C THR A 182 2.89 9.79 31.28
N SER A 183 2.94 9.19 32.46
CA SER A 183 3.45 7.84 32.68
C SER A 183 2.59 6.77 32.00
N GLU A 184 1.27 6.98 31.94
CA GLU A 184 0.30 6.00 31.42
C GLU A 184 -0.13 6.31 29.97
N THR A 185 0.03 7.55 29.50
CA THR A 185 -0.43 7.95 28.17
C THR A 185 0.69 7.93 27.15
N GLU A 186 0.45 7.24 26.04
CA GLU A 186 1.41 7.11 24.95
C GLU A 186 1.25 8.26 23.95
N PHE A 187 0.03 8.52 23.49
CA PHE A 187 -0.24 9.48 22.42
C PHE A 187 -1.52 10.30 22.65
N VAL A 188 -1.51 11.56 22.23
CA VAL A 188 -2.69 12.45 22.20
C VAL A 188 -2.79 13.18 20.85
N VAL A 189 -3.98 13.15 20.27
CA VAL A 189 -4.34 13.87 19.04
C VAL A 189 -5.49 14.82 19.34
N VAL A 190 -5.34 16.07 18.93
CA VAL A 190 -6.38 17.09 19.07
C VAL A 190 -6.92 17.42 17.68
N ARG A 191 -8.24 17.46 17.56
CA ARG A 191 -8.97 17.77 16.33
C ARG A 191 -9.97 18.90 16.59
N ALA A 192 -10.08 19.84 15.67
CA ALA A 192 -11.21 20.75 15.55
C ALA A 192 -11.78 20.63 14.13
N SER A 193 -13.02 20.19 14.00
CA SER A 193 -13.69 20.00 12.71
C SER A 193 -15.18 20.28 12.81
N ARG A 194 -15.86 20.54 11.68
CA ARG A 194 -17.33 20.59 11.66
C ARG A 194 -17.91 19.30 12.25
N ALA A 195 -18.94 19.46 13.06
CA ALA A 195 -19.60 18.35 13.74
C ALA A 195 -20.72 17.78 12.86
N ASP A 196 -20.63 16.48 12.58
CA ASP A 196 -21.71 15.70 11.99
C ASP A 196 -22.45 14.92 13.09
N GLU A 197 -23.77 15.10 13.21
CA GLU A 197 -24.52 14.49 14.32
C GLU A 197 -24.60 12.97 14.16
N MET A 198 -24.73 12.47 12.92
CA MET A 198 -24.75 11.02 12.66
C MET A 198 -23.44 10.35 13.06
N ALA A 199 -22.30 10.91 12.66
CA ALA A 199 -20.99 10.41 13.08
C ALA A 199 -20.78 10.51 14.60
N ARG A 200 -21.31 11.55 15.26
CA ARG A 200 -21.20 11.70 16.72
C ARG A 200 -22.07 10.71 17.49
N SER A 201 -23.30 10.47 17.02
CA SER A 201 -24.26 9.57 17.69
C SER A 201 -23.97 8.09 17.43
N PHE A 202 -23.58 7.74 16.20
CA PHE A 202 -23.45 6.33 15.79
C PHE A 202 -22.02 5.93 15.45
N GLY A 203 -21.14 6.88 15.16
CA GLY A 203 -19.75 6.60 14.82
C GLY A 203 -18.89 6.19 16.03
N GLY A 204 -17.67 5.77 15.74
CA GLY A 204 -16.75 5.30 16.75
C GLY A 204 -15.70 4.34 16.21
N ARG A 205 -15.28 3.43 17.09
CA ARG A 205 -14.33 2.37 16.80
C ARG A 205 -15.01 1.05 17.04
N PHE A 206 -14.91 0.14 16.09
CA PHE A 206 -15.55 -1.16 16.09
C PHE A 206 -14.46 -2.22 16.05
N THR A 207 -14.77 -3.42 16.53
CA THR A 207 -13.85 -4.56 16.43
C THR A 207 -14.41 -5.62 15.49
N SER A 208 -13.56 -6.16 14.64
CA SER A 208 -13.84 -7.38 13.86
C SER A 208 -12.70 -8.37 14.03
N VAL A 209 -12.93 -9.63 13.67
CA VAL A 209 -11.91 -10.68 13.76
C VAL A 209 -11.42 -11.04 12.36
N SER A 210 -10.11 -11.05 12.15
CA SER A 210 -9.50 -11.37 10.87
C SER A 210 -9.58 -12.86 10.53
N THR A 211 -9.47 -13.16 9.25
CA THR A 211 -9.14 -14.48 8.72
C THR A 211 -7.72 -14.44 8.17
N PRO A 212 -6.88 -15.46 8.42
CA PRO A 212 -5.59 -15.58 7.75
C PRO A 212 -5.74 -15.56 6.23
N SER A 213 -4.79 -14.93 5.56
CA SER A 213 -4.69 -14.98 4.11
C SER A 213 -4.32 -16.39 3.64
N ASP A 214 -4.85 -16.79 2.49
CA ASP A 214 -4.43 -18.00 1.77
C ASP A 214 -3.02 -17.89 1.16
N LEU A 215 -2.39 -16.71 1.24
CA LEU A 215 -1.02 -16.48 0.80
C LEU A 215 -0.06 -16.70 1.99
N THR A 216 0.97 -17.50 1.77
CA THR A 216 2.06 -17.63 2.74
C THR A 216 2.77 -16.29 2.93
N VAL A 217 2.80 -15.78 4.15
CA VAL A 217 3.58 -14.59 4.48
C VAL A 217 5.07 -14.98 4.55
N PRO A 218 5.97 -14.30 3.82
CA PRO A 218 7.40 -14.58 3.88
C PRO A 218 7.99 -14.28 5.26
N GLY A 219 9.10 -14.92 5.59
CA GLY A 219 9.79 -14.76 6.89
C GLY A 219 10.52 -13.41 7.09
N PHE A 220 10.37 -12.46 6.17
CA PHE A 220 10.96 -11.12 6.25
C PHE A 220 9.88 -10.04 6.32
N ALA A 221 10.19 -8.96 7.03
CA ALA A 221 9.27 -7.87 7.33
C ALA A 221 9.33 -6.73 6.30
N GLU A 222 8.24 -5.99 6.16
CA GLU A 222 8.22 -4.74 5.39
C GLU A 222 8.96 -3.62 6.14
N LYS A 223 10.28 -3.54 5.91
CA LYS A 223 11.12 -2.50 6.49
C LYS A 223 11.61 -1.51 5.46
N ASP A 224 11.01 -0.32 5.44
CA ASP A 224 11.25 0.74 4.46
C ASP A 224 10.95 0.31 3.02
N GLY A 225 10.00 -0.60 2.81
CA GLY A 225 9.69 -1.13 1.49
C GLY A 225 8.40 -1.93 1.46
N PHE A 226 7.99 -2.30 0.25
CA PHE A 226 6.75 -3.01 -0.01
C PHE A 226 7.02 -4.45 -0.46
N ILE A 227 6.22 -5.41 0.01
CA ILE A 227 6.26 -6.79 -0.46
C ILE A 227 5.17 -7.02 -1.52
N LEU A 228 5.60 -7.12 -2.77
CA LEU A 228 4.76 -7.55 -3.88
C LEU A 228 4.70 -9.07 -3.91
N SER A 229 3.51 -9.64 -3.71
CA SER A 229 3.32 -11.08 -3.68
C SER A 229 2.27 -11.56 -4.66
N GLY A 230 2.30 -12.85 -4.99
CA GLY A 230 1.28 -13.47 -5.81
C GLY A 230 1.42 -14.98 -5.90
N LYS A 231 0.60 -15.58 -6.76
CA LYS A 231 0.63 -17.00 -7.10
C LYS A 231 0.79 -17.19 -8.60
N VAL A 232 1.54 -18.22 -8.96
CA VAL A 232 1.66 -18.72 -10.33
C VAL A 232 0.83 -20.00 -10.45
N LYS A 233 0.06 -20.11 -11.53
CA LYS A 233 -0.74 -21.29 -11.87
C LYS A 233 -0.48 -21.69 -13.31
N LYS A 234 -0.58 -22.97 -13.63
CA LYS A 234 -0.54 -23.43 -15.03
C LYS A 234 -1.82 -23.01 -15.74
N SER A 235 -1.71 -22.43 -16.93
CA SER A 235 -2.88 -21.98 -17.70
C SER A 235 -3.81 -23.13 -18.12
N ALA A 236 -3.28 -24.36 -18.22
CA ALA A 236 -4.04 -25.51 -18.70
C ALA A 236 -5.05 -26.07 -17.69
N ASP A 237 -4.70 -26.10 -16.39
CA ASP A 237 -5.48 -26.77 -15.34
C ASP A 237 -5.64 -25.94 -14.05
N GLY A 238 -5.00 -24.76 -13.96
CA GLY A 238 -5.04 -23.89 -12.78
C GLY A 238 -4.22 -24.40 -11.60
N LEU A 239 -3.48 -25.51 -11.74
CA LEU A 239 -2.69 -26.08 -10.65
C LEU A 239 -1.35 -25.33 -10.48
N PRO A 240 -0.76 -25.33 -9.27
CA PRO A 240 0.57 -24.79 -9.06
C PRO A 240 1.62 -25.46 -9.96
N PRO A 241 2.55 -24.70 -10.57
CA PRO A 241 3.59 -25.28 -11.41
C PRO A 241 4.68 -26.02 -10.62
N GLY A 242 4.63 -26.00 -9.28
CA GLY A 242 5.72 -26.45 -8.43
C GLY A 242 6.87 -25.44 -8.51
N LYS A 243 7.93 -25.76 -9.25
CA LYS A 243 9.11 -24.90 -9.40
C LYS A 243 9.03 -24.09 -10.69
N ALA A 244 8.72 -22.81 -10.58
CA ALA A 244 8.80 -21.82 -11.65
C ALA A 244 9.74 -20.68 -11.24
N VAL A 245 10.34 -20.02 -12.22
CA VAL A 245 11.09 -18.77 -12.01
C VAL A 245 10.20 -17.62 -12.45
N VAL A 246 9.89 -16.70 -11.53
CA VAL A 246 9.18 -15.47 -11.81
C VAL A 246 10.21 -14.35 -11.93
N PHE A 247 10.22 -13.65 -13.06
CA PHE A 247 11.00 -12.44 -13.27
C PHE A 247 10.15 -11.21 -12.98
N LEU A 248 10.77 -10.20 -12.39
CA LEU A 248 10.21 -8.88 -12.17
C LEU A 248 11.07 -7.83 -12.88
N SER A 249 10.42 -7.00 -13.69
CA SER A 249 10.99 -5.79 -14.28
C SER A 249 10.09 -4.59 -13.98
N LEU A 250 10.68 -3.39 -13.89
CA LEU A 250 9.95 -2.13 -13.72
C LEU A 250 9.99 -1.34 -15.03
N ILE A 251 8.84 -0.87 -15.51
CA ILE A 251 8.78 -0.05 -16.73
C ILE A 251 9.47 1.30 -16.51
N ASP A 252 9.26 1.87 -15.32
CA ASP A 252 9.77 3.18 -14.93
C ASP A 252 11.27 3.17 -14.59
N ASP A 253 11.86 1.98 -14.36
CA ASP A 253 13.30 1.76 -14.19
C ASP A 253 13.78 0.53 -14.99
N PRO A 254 14.17 0.72 -16.27
CA PRO A 254 14.68 -0.35 -17.13
C PRO A 254 15.97 -1.02 -16.62
N GLY A 255 16.63 -0.48 -15.60
CA GLY A 255 17.79 -1.09 -14.95
C GLY A 255 17.39 -2.10 -13.87
N TYR A 256 16.16 -2.05 -13.37
CA TYR A 256 15.66 -2.92 -12.32
C TYR A 256 15.30 -4.30 -12.86
N PHE A 257 15.83 -5.32 -12.19
CA PHE A 257 15.50 -6.71 -12.41
C PHE A 257 15.58 -7.47 -11.09
N ASP A 258 14.61 -8.33 -10.85
CA ASP A 258 14.68 -9.32 -9.78
C ASP A 258 14.03 -10.64 -10.21
N TYR A 259 14.29 -11.72 -9.46
CA TYR A 259 13.66 -13.00 -9.72
C TYR A 259 13.25 -13.71 -8.42
N TYR A 260 12.28 -14.61 -8.53
CA TYR A 260 11.84 -15.46 -7.44
C TYR A 260 11.61 -16.89 -7.93
N VAL A 261 12.08 -17.88 -7.18
CA VAL A 261 11.80 -19.30 -7.46
C VAL A 261 10.63 -19.73 -6.60
N THR A 262 9.51 -20.12 -7.23
CA THR A 262 8.29 -20.46 -6.52
C THR A 262 8.45 -21.73 -5.68
N GLY A 263 7.74 -21.76 -4.54
CA GLY A 263 7.55 -22.99 -3.77
C GLY A 263 6.49 -23.91 -4.39
N GLN A 264 6.20 -25.05 -3.75
CA GLN A 264 5.24 -26.04 -4.27
C GLN A 264 3.84 -25.46 -4.54
N GLU A 265 3.44 -24.43 -3.80
CA GLU A 265 2.14 -23.76 -3.95
C GLU A 265 2.13 -22.66 -5.04
N GLY A 266 3.25 -22.44 -5.73
CA GLY A 266 3.37 -21.43 -6.78
C GLY A 266 3.49 -19.99 -6.24
N THR A 267 3.72 -19.79 -4.94
CA THR A 267 3.83 -18.46 -4.32
C THR A 267 5.15 -17.78 -4.64
N PHE A 268 5.12 -16.46 -4.82
CA PHE A 268 6.30 -15.60 -4.97
C PHE A 268 6.19 -14.31 -4.15
N HIS A 269 7.34 -13.75 -3.79
CA HIS A 269 7.45 -12.52 -2.99
C HIS A 269 8.64 -11.67 -3.44
N PHE A 270 8.39 -10.43 -3.83
CA PHE A 270 9.42 -9.44 -4.17
C PHE A 270 9.42 -8.31 -3.16
N PHE A 271 10.60 -7.94 -2.65
CA PHE A 271 10.74 -6.83 -1.72
C PHE A 271 11.28 -5.58 -2.43
N LEU A 272 10.42 -4.58 -2.61
CA LEU A 272 10.77 -3.32 -3.27
C LEU A 272 11.06 -2.24 -2.22
N LYS A 273 12.34 -2.13 -1.86
CA LYS A 273 12.81 -1.18 -0.85
C LYS A 273 12.76 0.27 -1.36
N ASN A 274 12.13 1.15 -0.59
CA ASN A 274 11.95 2.58 -0.89
C ASN A 274 11.24 2.85 -2.22
N ALA A 275 10.41 1.92 -2.71
CA ALA A 275 9.53 2.19 -3.84
C ALA A 275 8.35 3.05 -3.37
N GLU A 276 8.19 4.21 -4.00
CA GLU A 276 7.13 5.18 -3.70
C GLU A 276 6.32 5.51 -4.95
N GLY A 277 5.07 5.98 -4.76
CA GLY A 277 4.18 6.38 -5.84
C GLY A 277 3.47 5.21 -6.52
N VAL A 278 3.02 5.44 -7.76
CA VAL A 278 2.34 4.42 -8.58
C VAL A 278 3.22 4.10 -9.78
N GLY A 279 3.53 2.82 -9.96
CA GLY A 279 4.39 2.36 -11.06
C GLY A 279 3.91 1.07 -11.70
N ASP A 280 4.46 0.77 -12.88
CA ASP A 280 4.12 -0.42 -13.62
C ASP A 280 5.16 -1.53 -13.47
N VAL A 281 4.68 -2.67 -12.96
CA VAL A 281 5.46 -3.90 -12.78
C VAL A 281 5.14 -4.86 -13.92
N VAL A 282 6.18 -5.45 -14.51
CA VAL A 282 6.06 -6.53 -15.47
C VAL A 282 6.53 -7.82 -14.84
N LEU A 283 5.64 -8.82 -14.78
CA LEU A 283 5.94 -10.14 -14.28
C LEU A 283 5.88 -11.17 -15.40
N GLN A 284 6.86 -12.07 -15.41
CA GLN A 284 6.91 -13.19 -16.35
C GLN A 284 7.36 -14.45 -15.62
N ALA A 285 6.58 -15.52 -15.73
CA ALA A 285 6.91 -16.80 -15.13
C ALA A 285 7.38 -17.79 -16.21
N VAL A 286 8.40 -18.57 -15.89
CA VAL A 286 8.94 -19.64 -16.76
C VAL A 286 9.18 -20.92 -15.97
N THR A 287 9.02 -22.05 -16.63
CA THR A 287 9.34 -23.39 -16.13
C THR A 287 10.26 -24.11 -17.11
N GLU A 288 10.98 -25.13 -16.63
CA GLU A 288 11.87 -25.94 -17.47
C GLU A 288 11.12 -26.70 -18.59
N ASP A 289 9.87 -27.10 -18.34
CA ASP A 289 9.01 -27.79 -19.31
C ASP A 289 8.34 -26.84 -20.32
N GLY A 290 8.54 -25.53 -20.18
CA GLY A 290 7.98 -24.51 -21.08
C GLY A 290 6.46 -24.38 -21.01
N ALA A 291 5.84 -24.80 -19.90
CA ALA A 291 4.41 -24.66 -19.69
C ALA A 291 3.95 -23.19 -19.75
N GLU A 292 2.73 -22.97 -20.24
CA GLU A 292 2.09 -21.64 -20.13
C GLU A 292 1.57 -21.42 -18.71
N LEU A 293 1.82 -20.21 -18.20
CA LEU A 293 1.61 -19.85 -16.80
C LEU A 293 0.81 -18.56 -16.71
N GLU A 294 -0.09 -18.52 -15.73
CA GLU A 294 -0.81 -17.34 -15.29
C GLU A 294 -0.26 -16.83 -13.97
N ILE A 295 -0.25 -15.50 -13.81
CA ILE A 295 0.18 -14.83 -12.59
C ILE A 295 -1.01 -14.07 -12.01
N GLU A 296 -1.29 -14.32 -10.73
CA GLU A 296 -2.28 -13.62 -9.94
C GLU A 296 -1.58 -12.86 -8.82
N LEU A 297 -1.68 -11.53 -8.82
CA LEU A 297 -1.15 -10.71 -7.73
C LEU A 297 -2.05 -10.78 -6.51
N ALA A 298 -1.42 -10.90 -5.34
CA ALA A 298 -2.11 -10.76 -4.08
C ALA A 298 -2.44 -9.28 -3.81
N THR A 299 -3.65 -9.02 -3.35
CA THR A 299 -4.13 -7.67 -3.02
C THR A 299 -3.75 -7.23 -1.60
N ASN A 300 -2.94 -8.04 -0.88
CA ASN A 300 -2.43 -7.81 0.48
C ASN A 300 -3.49 -7.30 1.48
N HIS A 301 -4.75 -7.71 1.32
CA HIS A 301 -5.85 -7.25 2.16
C HIS A 301 -6.20 -8.23 3.27
N MET A 302 -6.58 -7.66 4.41
CA MET A 302 -7.05 -8.44 5.53
C MET A 302 -8.52 -8.79 5.37
N GLU A 303 -8.81 -10.07 5.28
CA GLU A 303 -10.16 -10.60 5.32
C GLU A 303 -10.68 -10.63 6.76
N ASN A 304 -11.97 -10.41 6.95
CA ASN A 304 -12.62 -10.45 8.27
C ASN A 304 -13.82 -11.40 8.24
N ARG A 305 -13.94 -12.23 9.28
CA ARG A 305 -15.02 -13.22 9.46
C ARG A 305 -16.36 -12.60 9.80
N THR A 306 -16.35 -11.51 10.57
CA THR A 306 -17.56 -10.92 11.14
C THR A 306 -17.79 -9.52 10.57
N PRO A 307 -18.78 -9.34 9.68
CA PRO A 307 -19.14 -8.02 9.19
C PRO A 307 -19.73 -7.17 10.33
N ILE A 308 -19.64 -5.86 10.17
CA ILE A 308 -20.29 -4.93 11.10
C ILE A 308 -21.77 -4.90 10.75
N THR A 309 -22.64 -5.13 11.74
CA THR A 309 -24.08 -5.08 11.51
C THR A 309 -24.51 -3.64 11.30
N LEU A 310 -25.31 -3.38 10.27
CA LEU A 310 -25.89 -2.07 9.99
C LEU A 310 -27.36 -2.02 10.41
N GLN A 311 -27.82 -0.83 10.80
CA GLN A 311 -29.22 -0.52 11.06
C GLN A 311 -29.59 0.77 10.32
N LYS A 312 -30.88 0.93 10.01
CA LYS A 312 -31.40 2.13 9.34
C LYS A 312 -31.78 3.17 10.37
N GLU A 313 -31.38 4.42 10.13
CA GLU A 313 -31.77 5.57 10.93
C GLU A 313 -32.39 6.66 10.06
N PRO A 314 -33.53 7.25 10.47
CA PRO A 314 -34.15 8.36 9.76
C PRO A 314 -33.28 9.61 9.86
N LEU A 315 -33.25 10.39 8.78
CA LEU A 315 -32.57 11.68 8.77
C LEU A 315 -33.54 12.79 9.19
N GLY A 316 -33.16 13.54 10.23
CA GLY A 316 -33.85 14.76 10.62
C GLY A 316 -33.52 15.93 9.69
N HIS A 317 -34.34 16.98 9.74
CA HIS A 317 -34.18 18.17 8.90
C HIS A 317 -32.78 18.81 9.01
N ASP A 318 -32.30 19.02 10.24
CA ASP A 318 -30.99 19.63 10.50
C ASP A 318 -29.85 18.81 9.88
N GLN A 319 -29.96 17.47 9.90
CA GLN A 319 -28.96 16.58 9.32
C GLN A 319 -28.99 16.63 7.79
N THR A 320 -30.18 16.66 7.18
CA THR A 320 -30.33 16.84 5.73
C THR A 320 -29.75 18.19 5.28
N GLU A 321 -30.02 19.26 6.02
CA GLU A 321 -29.44 20.59 5.73
C GLU A 321 -27.90 20.55 5.82
N PHE A 322 -27.35 19.92 6.85
CA PHE A 322 -25.91 19.75 7.00
C PHE A 322 -25.26 19.00 5.83
N ILE A 323 -25.89 17.91 5.37
CA ILE A 323 -25.42 17.11 4.23
C ILE A 323 -25.41 17.96 2.96
N ASN A 324 -26.50 18.68 2.68
CA ASN A 324 -26.63 19.54 1.50
C ASN A 324 -25.58 20.66 1.51
N GLN A 325 -25.45 21.38 2.63
CA GLN A 325 -24.44 22.44 2.78
C GLN A 325 -23.01 21.90 2.60
N SER A 326 -22.72 20.70 3.10
CA SER A 326 -21.42 20.06 2.95
C SER A 326 -21.16 19.61 1.50
N GLY A 327 -22.18 19.10 0.81
CA GLY A 327 -22.14 18.75 -0.60
C GLY A 327 -21.87 19.98 -1.48
N ASP A 328 -22.59 21.08 -1.25
CA ASP A 328 -22.41 22.35 -1.94
C ASP A 328 -21.01 22.93 -1.73
N ALA A 329 -20.51 22.90 -0.49
CA ALA A 329 -19.16 23.38 -0.16
C ALA A 329 -18.09 22.59 -0.93
N VAL A 330 -18.22 21.27 -1.00
CA VAL A 330 -17.32 20.40 -1.77
C VAL A 330 -17.43 20.67 -3.27
N PHE A 331 -18.65 20.87 -3.80
CA PHE A 331 -18.87 21.19 -5.20
C PHE A 331 -18.21 22.52 -5.60
N ILE A 332 -18.40 23.57 -4.81
CA ILE A 332 -17.77 24.89 -5.04
C ILE A 332 -16.25 24.77 -4.97
N LYS A 333 -15.71 24.05 -3.98
CA LYS A 333 -14.26 23.82 -3.84
C LYS A 333 -13.68 23.10 -5.08
N ARG A 334 -14.43 22.18 -5.69
CA ARG A 334 -14.01 21.52 -6.95
C ARG A 334 -14.07 22.44 -8.15
N LEU A 335 -15.12 23.26 -8.24
CA LEU A 335 -15.33 24.13 -9.38
C LEU A 335 -14.27 25.25 -9.47
N PHE A 336 -13.82 25.75 -8.32
CA PHE A 336 -12.92 26.91 -8.24
C PHE A 336 -11.54 26.60 -7.65
N GLY A 337 -11.31 25.40 -7.11
CA GLY A 337 -10.02 25.01 -6.53
C GLY A 337 -9.10 24.34 -7.54
N GLU A 338 -7.88 24.87 -7.71
CA GLU A 338 -6.89 24.30 -8.64
C GLU A 338 -6.36 22.92 -8.22
N ASN A 339 -6.55 22.51 -6.96
CA ASN A 339 -5.95 21.30 -6.38
C ASN A 339 -6.92 20.50 -5.48
N TYR A 340 -8.15 20.24 -5.96
CA TYR A 340 -9.13 19.51 -5.14
C TYR A 340 -8.71 18.06 -4.82
N THR A 341 -8.07 17.38 -5.77
CA THR A 341 -7.59 16.00 -5.60
C THR A 341 -6.07 15.98 -5.67
N ILE A 342 -5.42 15.36 -4.69
CA ILE A 342 -3.98 15.10 -4.73
C ILE A 342 -3.75 14.09 -5.86
N SER A 343 -3.00 14.47 -6.89
CA SER A 343 -2.70 13.53 -7.97
C SER A 343 -1.79 12.42 -7.45
N PRO A 344 -1.98 11.16 -7.89
CA PRO A 344 -1.01 10.10 -7.61
C PRO A 344 0.38 10.56 -8.02
N THR A 345 1.35 10.38 -7.14
CA THR A 345 2.75 10.69 -7.45
C THR A 345 3.30 9.63 -8.39
N ASP A 346 4.08 10.07 -9.37
CA ASP A 346 4.82 9.19 -10.27
C ASP A 346 5.74 8.26 -9.47
N PHE A 347 6.00 7.07 -10.02
CA PHE A 347 6.89 6.10 -9.42
C PHE A 347 8.28 6.67 -9.18
N SER A 348 8.83 6.38 -8.01
CA SER A 348 10.22 6.68 -7.69
C SER A 348 10.80 5.59 -6.80
N MET A 349 12.01 5.15 -7.14
CA MET A 349 12.78 4.20 -6.35
C MET A 349 14.26 4.49 -6.51
N PRO A 350 15.05 4.52 -5.42
CA PRO A 350 16.51 4.62 -5.53
C PRO A 350 17.07 3.43 -6.32
N PRO A 351 18.01 3.64 -7.25
CA PRO A 351 18.59 2.56 -8.01
C PRO A 351 19.27 1.56 -7.07
N ARG A 352 18.98 0.26 -7.27
CA ARG A 352 19.58 -0.82 -6.45
C ARG A 352 21.08 -0.94 -6.68
N PHE A 353 21.52 -0.68 -7.91
CA PHE A 353 22.90 -0.76 -8.37
C PHE A 353 23.23 0.44 -9.25
N ASN A 354 24.50 0.81 -9.33
CA ASN A 354 24.96 1.87 -10.23
C ASN A 354 25.09 1.41 -11.70
N VAL A 355 24.85 0.12 -11.95
CA VAL A 355 24.95 -0.55 -13.25
C VAL A 355 23.74 -1.48 -13.40
N PRO A 356 23.37 -1.88 -14.63
CA PRO A 356 22.36 -2.91 -14.83
C PRO A 356 22.67 -4.19 -14.04
N PHE A 357 21.65 -5.00 -13.76
CA PHE A 357 21.81 -6.25 -12.99
C PHE A 357 22.83 -7.23 -13.59
N TYR A 358 23.10 -7.13 -14.90
CA TYR A 358 24.09 -7.93 -15.63
C TYR A 358 25.50 -7.29 -15.68
N GLY A 359 25.74 -6.21 -14.95
CA GLY A 359 27.01 -5.49 -14.91
C GLY A 359 27.19 -4.51 -16.08
N HIS A 360 28.44 -4.08 -16.30
CA HIS A 360 28.77 -3.24 -17.44
C HIS A 360 28.68 -4.06 -18.74
N PRO A 361 28.12 -3.49 -19.82
CA PRO A 361 28.20 -4.11 -21.12
C PRO A 361 29.64 -4.04 -21.65
N ASP A 362 30.05 -5.07 -22.39
CA ASP A 362 31.37 -5.09 -23.02
C ASP A 362 31.41 -4.15 -24.23
N GLN A 363 30.27 -3.99 -24.89
CA GLN A 363 30.05 -3.06 -25.99
C GLN A 363 28.66 -2.43 -25.89
N SER A 364 28.57 -1.16 -26.29
CA SER A 364 27.33 -0.40 -26.39
C SER A 364 27.28 0.25 -27.77
N VAL A 365 26.21 0.01 -28.51
CA VAL A 365 26.00 0.50 -29.87
C VAL A 365 24.79 1.42 -29.84
N ASN A 366 25.01 2.71 -30.07
CA ASN A 366 23.95 3.67 -30.32
C ASN A 366 23.63 3.66 -31.82
N LEU A 367 22.37 3.38 -32.17
CA LEU A 367 21.99 3.17 -33.56
C LEU A 367 21.90 4.49 -34.34
N ASP A 368 21.76 5.62 -33.65
CA ASP A 368 21.73 6.96 -34.28
C ASP A 368 23.11 7.39 -34.81
N ASP A 369 24.19 6.69 -34.42
CA ASP A 369 25.56 6.97 -34.90
C ASP A 369 25.85 6.33 -36.28
N PHE A 370 24.93 5.52 -36.81
CA PHE A 370 25.12 4.73 -38.03
C PHE A 370 24.05 5.01 -39.09
N PHE A 371 24.28 4.54 -40.31
CA PHE A 371 23.24 4.55 -41.35
C PHE A 371 22.06 3.67 -40.96
N GLU A 372 20.87 4.06 -41.41
CA GLU A 372 19.65 3.32 -41.12
C GLU A 372 19.72 1.89 -41.70
N LEU A 373 19.54 0.90 -40.83
CA LEU A 373 19.53 -0.52 -41.16
C LEU A 373 18.10 -1.06 -41.06
N PRO A 374 17.62 -1.78 -42.09
CA PRO A 374 16.21 -2.11 -42.24
C PRO A 374 15.70 -3.16 -41.25
N ASP A 375 16.58 -4.02 -40.72
CA ASP A 375 16.18 -5.10 -39.82
C ASP A 375 17.31 -5.51 -38.86
N PHE A 376 16.95 -6.30 -37.84
CA PHE A 376 17.88 -6.80 -36.84
C PHE A 376 18.98 -7.73 -37.40
N ARG A 377 18.77 -8.36 -38.57
CA ARG A 377 19.80 -9.20 -39.20
C ARG A 377 20.94 -8.34 -39.71
N GLU A 378 20.63 -7.25 -40.42
CA GLU A 378 21.63 -6.30 -40.90
C GLU A 378 22.32 -5.61 -39.70
N ILE A 379 21.59 -5.22 -38.66
CA ILE A 379 22.17 -4.69 -37.41
C ILE A 379 23.18 -5.67 -36.80
N SER A 380 22.77 -6.94 -36.63
CA SER A 380 23.65 -7.96 -36.06
C SER A 380 24.90 -8.20 -36.89
N ARG A 381 24.79 -8.12 -38.23
CA ARG A 381 25.90 -8.39 -39.14
C ARG A 381 26.89 -7.23 -39.21
N GLU A 382 26.39 -6.00 -39.29
CA GLU A 382 27.19 -4.81 -39.56
C GLU A 382 27.70 -4.13 -38.28
N LEU A 383 26.94 -4.21 -37.17
CA LEU A 383 27.22 -3.43 -35.95
C LEU A 383 27.56 -4.28 -34.71
N LEU A 384 26.98 -5.48 -34.56
CA LEU A 384 27.11 -6.27 -33.33
C LEU A 384 28.20 -7.34 -33.43
N HIS A 385 29.47 -6.93 -33.31
CA HIS A 385 30.60 -7.86 -33.34
C HIS A 385 30.46 -8.94 -32.26
N GLY A 386 30.52 -10.21 -32.67
CA GLY A 386 30.39 -11.37 -31.78
C GLY A 386 28.94 -11.83 -31.54
N VAL A 387 27.94 -11.12 -32.06
CA VAL A 387 26.52 -11.52 -32.00
C VAL A 387 26.05 -12.01 -33.37
N GLN A 388 25.53 -13.23 -33.42
CA GLN A 388 25.04 -13.85 -34.65
C GLN A 388 23.53 -14.07 -34.57
N TYR A 389 22.78 -13.27 -35.33
CA TYR A 389 21.39 -13.51 -35.64
C TYR A 389 21.25 -14.45 -36.86
N ARG A 390 20.60 -15.60 -36.68
CA ARG A 390 20.37 -16.58 -37.76
C ARG A 390 18.89 -16.86 -37.90
N ASN A 391 18.39 -16.84 -39.14
CA ASN A 391 17.04 -17.29 -39.46
C ASN A 391 17.13 -18.45 -40.46
N ARG A 392 16.67 -19.63 -40.06
CA ARG A 392 16.56 -20.81 -40.92
C ARG A 392 15.12 -21.34 -40.85
N ASP A 393 14.43 -21.37 -41.98
CA ASP A 393 13.06 -21.88 -42.11
C ASP A 393 12.07 -21.27 -41.11
N GLY A 394 12.25 -19.98 -40.77
CA GLY A 394 11.42 -19.27 -39.79
C GLY A 394 11.81 -19.48 -38.32
N ASN A 395 12.79 -20.35 -38.04
CA ASN A 395 13.38 -20.48 -36.72
C ASN A 395 14.52 -19.48 -36.56
N ILE A 396 14.34 -18.53 -35.64
CA ILE A 396 15.30 -17.47 -35.37
C ILE A 396 16.11 -17.85 -34.13
N THR A 397 17.43 -17.88 -34.27
CA THR A 397 18.36 -18.12 -33.18
C THR A 397 19.39 -17.00 -33.04
N ILE A 398 19.83 -16.76 -31.81
CA ILE A 398 20.86 -15.78 -31.50
C ILE A 398 22.01 -16.49 -30.78
N ARG A 399 23.22 -16.37 -31.33
CA ARG A 399 24.44 -16.89 -30.69
C ARG A 399 25.38 -15.75 -30.37
N MET A 400 26.10 -15.88 -29.27
CA MET A 400 27.04 -14.88 -28.81
C MET A 400 28.42 -15.51 -28.62
N LEU A 401 29.47 -14.81 -29.02
CA LEU A 401 30.85 -15.18 -28.75
C LEU A 401 31.10 -15.11 -27.24
N ASN A 402 31.68 -16.15 -26.66
CA ASN A 402 32.26 -16.11 -25.33
C ASN A 402 33.65 -15.47 -25.45
N LEU A 403 33.84 -14.30 -24.85
CA LEU A 403 35.09 -13.56 -24.94
C LEU A 403 36.26 -14.29 -24.26
N ASP A 404 36.00 -15.00 -23.16
CA ASP A 404 37.02 -15.71 -22.38
C ASP A 404 37.57 -16.94 -23.12
N GLU A 405 36.66 -17.72 -23.71
CA GLU A 405 37.01 -18.99 -24.36
C GLU A 405 37.23 -18.85 -25.87
N ASN A 406 36.88 -17.69 -26.43
CA ASN A 406 36.91 -17.39 -27.87
C ASN A 406 36.14 -18.43 -28.72
N VAL A 407 35.05 -18.97 -28.16
CA VAL A 407 34.10 -19.86 -28.83
C VAL A 407 32.69 -19.33 -28.62
N TYR A 408 31.74 -19.66 -29.51
CA TYR A 408 30.35 -19.26 -29.30
C TYR A 408 29.73 -20.06 -28.16
N PHE A 409 28.96 -19.40 -27.29
CA PHE A 409 28.13 -20.09 -26.31
C PHE A 409 27.24 -21.15 -26.98
N GLU A 410 27.01 -22.26 -26.26
CA GLU A 410 26.08 -23.31 -26.68
C GLU A 410 24.64 -22.83 -26.58
N ASN A 411 24.31 -22.14 -25.49
CA ASN A 411 23.00 -21.54 -25.23
C ASN A 411 22.91 -20.13 -25.78
N GLU A 412 21.68 -19.69 -26.06
CA GLU A 412 21.43 -18.31 -26.47
C GLU A 412 21.66 -17.33 -25.31
N PRO A 413 22.05 -16.07 -25.58
CA PRO A 413 22.23 -15.07 -24.52
C PRO A 413 20.91 -14.76 -23.83
N PHE A 414 20.96 -14.23 -22.61
CA PHE A 414 19.78 -13.65 -21.97
C PHE A 414 19.41 -12.36 -22.70
N ARG A 415 18.13 -12.19 -23.05
CA ARG A 415 17.71 -11.09 -23.92
C ARG A 415 16.69 -10.21 -23.24
N LEU A 416 16.89 -8.91 -23.39
CA LEU A 416 16.05 -7.88 -22.79
C LEU A 416 15.59 -6.90 -23.87
N ILE A 417 14.35 -6.43 -23.75
CA ILE A 417 13.87 -5.22 -24.43
C ILE A 417 13.43 -4.23 -23.35
N ASN A 418 14.03 -3.04 -23.30
CA ASN A 418 13.78 -2.03 -22.27
C ASN A 418 13.85 -2.60 -20.84
N GLY A 419 14.82 -3.49 -20.57
CA GLY A 419 14.98 -4.11 -19.24
C GLY A 419 14.04 -5.29 -18.94
N ILE A 420 13.13 -5.63 -19.86
CA ILE A 420 12.17 -6.73 -19.69
C ILE A 420 12.66 -7.96 -20.46
N PRO A 421 12.77 -9.14 -19.81
CA PRO A 421 13.11 -10.38 -20.48
C PRO A 421 12.14 -10.75 -21.61
N PHE A 422 12.68 -11.30 -22.70
CA PHE A 422 11.86 -11.92 -23.73
C PHE A 422 12.53 -13.20 -24.25
N PHE A 423 11.70 -14.22 -24.52
CA PHE A 423 12.18 -15.54 -24.91
C PHE A 423 11.90 -15.86 -26.39
N ARG A 424 10.91 -15.21 -27.00
CA ARG A 424 10.51 -15.46 -28.40
C ARG A 424 11.29 -14.57 -29.37
N ASN A 425 12.32 -15.14 -30.01
CA ASN A 425 13.20 -14.40 -30.93
C ASN A 425 12.50 -13.81 -32.16
N ARG A 426 11.32 -14.33 -32.54
CA ARG A 426 10.51 -13.77 -33.63
C ARG A 426 10.17 -12.29 -33.43
N LEU A 427 10.11 -11.83 -32.19
CA LEU A 427 9.89 -10.43 -31.87
C LEU A 427 10.95 -9.50 -32.47
N LEU A 428 12.20 -9.95 -32.61
CA LEU A 428 13.26 -9.11 -33.19
C LEU A 428 13.11 -8.88 -34.69
N SER A 429 12.30 -9.68 -35.38
CA SER A 429 12.08 -9.50 -36.82
C SER A 429 11.29 -8.24 -37.17
N SER A 430 10.64 -7.61 -36.19
CA SER A 430 9.91 -6.35 -36.37
C SER A 430 10.71 -5.09 -36.02
N PHE A 431 12.01 -5.20 -35.71
CA PHE A 431 12.83 -4.07 -35.31
C PHE A 431 14.02 -3.87 -36.26
N GLY A 432 14.17 -2.64 -36.75
CA GLY A 432 15.36 -2.10 -37.38
C GLY A 432 15.94 -0.95 -36.55
N SER A 433 16.84 -0.15 -37.14
CA SER A 433 17.44 1.01 -36.45
C SER A 433 16.46 2.18 -36.28
N ALA A 434 15.33 2.14 -36.99
CA ALA A 434 14.26 3.12 -36.82
C ALA A 434 13.55 2.96 -35.47
N GLU A 435 13.43 1.72 -34.96
CA GLU A 435 12.78 1.43 -33.68
C GLU A 435 13.77 1.32 -32.51
N ILE A 436 15.00 0.85 -32.78
CA ILE A 436 16.01 0.62 -31.75
C ILE A 436 16.82 1.90 -31.52
N ASP A 437 16.95 2.28 -30.25
CA ASP A 437 17.74 3.41 -29.75
C ASP A 437 19.19 2.95 -29.51
N LYS A 438 19.36 1.95 -28.66
CA LYS A 438 20.67 1.45 -28.22
C LYS A 438 20.65 -0.06 -28.01
N ILE A 439 21.78 -0.71 -28.27
CA ILE A 439 22.01 -2.12 -27.93
C ILE A 439 23.25 -2.22 -27.04
N ASP A 440 23.06 -2.74 -25.83
CA ASP A 440 24.12 -3.09 -24.91
C ASP A 440 24.28 -4.62 -24.91
N TYR A 441 25.51 -5.13 -24.99
CA TYR A 441 25.73 -6.57 -24.90
C TYR A 441 26.99 -6.95 -24.12
N ALA A 442 26.88 -8.06 -23.39
CA ALA A 442 27.94 -8.65 -22.60
C ALA A 442 28.19 -10.09 -23.09
N MET A 443 29.41 -10.35 -23.54
CA MET A 443 29.94 -11.56 -24.16
C MET A 443 30.63 -12.49 -23.15
N GLU A 444 30.54 -12.19 -21.86
CA GLU A 444 31.02 -13.03 -20.76
C GLU A 444 29.84 -13.66 -20.00
N GLU A 445 30.11 -14.71 -19.23
CA GLU A 445 29.10 -15.23 -18.32
C GLU A 445 28.74 -14.19 -17.24
N ARG A 446 27.44 -13.99 -17.01
CA ARG A 446 26.94 -13.08 -15.97
C ARG A 446 26.16 -13.87 -14.93
N LEU A 447 26.37 -13.51 -13.67
CA LEU A 447 25.68 -14.11 -12.52
C LEU A 447 24.82 -13.05 -11.84
N PHE A 448 23.57 -13.41 -11.53
CA PHE A 448 22.66 -12.59 -10.75
C PHE A 448 21.92 -13.48 -9.74
N GLY A 449 22.35 -13.43 -8.48
CA GLY A 449 21.93 -14.43 -7.49
C GLY A 449 22.34 -15.83 -7.92
N ASP A 450 21.36 -16.72 -8.03
CA ASP A 450 21.50 -18.10 -8.49
C ASP A 450 21.30 -18.25 -10.02
N LEU A 451 20.95 -17.16 -10.72
CA LEU A 451 20.82 -17.17 -12.17
C LEU A 451 22.18 -16.99 -12.84
N LYS A 452 22.42 -17.83 -13.85
CA LYS A 452 23.58 -17.75 -14.74
C LYS A 452 23.12 -17.48 -16.17
N PHE A 453 23.72 -16.48 -16.80
CA PHE A 453 23.45 -16.10 -18.18
C PHE A 453 24.70 -16.31 -19.04
N THR A 454 24.53 -16.97 -20.19
CA THR A 454 25.59 -17.19 -21.20
C THR A 454 25.66 -15.98 -22.14
N GLY A 455 26.06 -14.84 -21.56
CA GLY A 455 26.00 -13.54 -22.19
C GLY A 455 24.62 -12.86 -22.08
N VAL A 456 24.60 -11.56 -22.33
CA VAL A 456 23.40 -10.71 -22.25
C VAL A 456 23.31 -9.82 -23.49
N LEU A 457 22.11 -9.71 -24.07
CA LEU A 457 21.77 -8.82 -25.17
C LEU A 457 20.61 -7.93 -24.73
N ALA A 458 20.89 -6.67 -24.40
CA ALA A 458 19.92 -5.70 -23.93
C ALA A 458 19.62 -4.67 -25.04
N ILE A 459 18.39 -4.67 -25.51
CA ILE A 459 17.91 -3.79 -26.59
C ILE A 459 17.04 -2.70 -25.96
N TYR A 460 17.36 -1.45 -26.24
CA TYR A 460 16.58 -0.29 -25.81
C TYR A 460 15.89 0.31 -27.03
N LEU A 461 14.57 0.45 -26.96
CA LEU A 461 13.75 0.99 -28.04
C LEU A 461 13.60 2.51 -27.91
N LYS A 462 13.39 3.21 -29.01
CA LYS A 462 13.02 4.63 -29.02
C LYS A 462 11.63 4.83 -28.41
N ASP A 463 10.70 3.90 -28.68
CA ASP A 463 9.40 3.84 -28.03
C ASP A 463 9.50 3.27 -26.60
N LYS A 464 9.23 4.11 -25.60
CA LYS A 464 9.26 3.74 -24.17
C LYS A 464 7.92 3.20 -23.66
N SER A 465 6.87 3.14 -24.48
CA SER A 465 5.54 2.67 -24.07
C SER A 465 5.42 1.14 -23.90
N ASN A 466 6.42 0.39 -24.38
CA ASN A 466 6.47 -1.08 -24.32
C ASN A 466 5.26 -1.79 -24.96
N ARG A 467 4.73 -1.25 -26.06
CA ARG A 467 3.57 -1.82 -26.78
C ARG A 467 3.78 -3.27 -27.26
N TRP A 468 5.02 -3.70 -27.42
CA TRP A 468 5.38 -5.07 -27.79
C TRP A 468 4.92 -6.12 -26.77
N LEU A 469 4.71 -5.73 -25.50
CA LEU A 469 4.22 -6.63 -24.44
C LEU A 469 2.84 -7.22 -24.78
N ALA A 470 1.96 -6.45 -25.44
CA ALA A 470 0.60 -6.87 -25.79
C ALA A 470 0.55 -8.07 -26.76
N GLN A 471 1.68 -8.40 -27.41
CA GLN A 471 1.79 -9.49 -28.37
C GLN A 471 2.43 -10.75 -27.78
N GLN A 472 2.81 -10.73 -26.50
CA GLN A 472 3.47 -11.85 -25.83
C GLN A 472 2.51 -12.59 -24.92
N SER A 473 2.57 -13.92 -24.91
CA SER A 473 1.92 -14.71 -23.86
C SER A 473 2.86 -14.88 -22.65
N ASN A 474 2.30 -15.14 -21.48
CA ASN A 474 3.00 -15.29 -20.19
C ASN A 474 3.76 -14.04 -19.70
N ILE A 475 3.41 -12.85 -20.20
CA ILE A 475 3.92 -11.57 -19.69
C ILE A 475 2.74 -10.76 -19.19
N PHE A 476 2.80 -10.32 -17.93
CA PHE A 476 1.70 -9.66 -17.24
C PHE A 476 2.17 -8.30 -16.73
N ARG A 477 1.47 -7.23 -17.12
CA ARG A 477 1.70 -5.87 -16.63
C ARG A 477 0.66 -5.54 -15.56
N PHE A 478 1.13 -5.01 -14.44
CA PHE A 478 0.31 -4.58 -13.32
C PHE A 478 0.69 -3.15 -12.91
N THR A 479 -0.30 -2.29 -12.75
CA THR A 479 -0.12 -0.98 -12.13
C THR A 479 -0.27 -1.15 -10.62
N VAL A 480 0.79 -0.87 -9.87
CA VAL A 480 0.88 -1.14 -8.44
C VAL A 480 1.05 0.17 -7.66
N PRO A 481 0.20 0.46 -6.66
CA PRO A 481 0.45 1.52 -5.70
C PRO A 481 1.47 1.04 -4.66
N PHE A 482 2.63 1.68 -4.60
CA PHE A 482 3.69 1.40 -3.62
C PHE A 482 3.49 2.27 -2.36
N LEU A 483 4.58 2.61 -1.66
CA LEU A 483 4.52 3.48 -0.49
C LEU A 483 4.04 4.87 -0.91
N GLN A 484 3.02 5.40 -0.23
CA GLN A 484 2.56 6.76 -0.44
C GLN A 484 3.65 7.74 0.01
N PRO A 485 4.10 8.67 -0.86
CA PRO A 485 5.08 9.67 -0.48
C PRO A 485 4.51 10.61 0.58
N SER A 486 5.39 11.35 1.25
CA SER A 486 4.96 12.31 2.28
C SER A 486 4.28 13.52 1.65
N HIS A 487 3.07 13.81 2.12
CA HIS A 487 2.31 15.01 1.77
C HIS A 487 1.86 15.71 3.05
N GLU A 488 1.81 17.03 3.01
CA GLU A 488 1.22 17.84 4.08
C GLU A 488 -0.22 18.22 3.71
N PRO A 489 -1.17 18.21 4.67
CA PRO A 489 -2.53 18.67 4.41
C PRO A 489 -2.56 20.16 4.08
N GLY A 490 -2.82 20.48 2.81
CA GLY A 490 -2.88 21.86 2.31
C GLY A 490 -3.95 22.75 2.95
N TYR A 491 -4.83 22.22 3.80
CA TYR A 491 -5.86 23.00 4.52
C TYR A 491 -5.39 23.60 5.86
N PHE A 492 -4.18 23.30 6.34
CA PHE A 492 -3.63 23.96 7.53
C PHE A 492 -3.30 25.43 7.29
N SER A 493 -2.99 25.79 6.05
CA SER A 493 -2.83 27.18 5.64
C SER A 493 -4.20 27.71 5.21
N PRO A 494 -4.84 28.61 5.97
CA PRO A 494 -6.02 29.30 5.45
C PRO A 494 -5.64 29.96 4.11
N PRO A 495 -6.56 30.04 3.14
CA PRO A 495 -6.32 30.91 1.99
C PRO A 495 -5.92 32.28 2.54
N GLU A 496 -4.84 32.86 1.98
CA GLU A 496 -4.45 34.22 2.33
C GLU A 496 -5.70 35.11 2.28
N ASN A 497 -5.69 36.20 3.05
CA ASN A 497 -6.80 37.14 3.36
C ASN A 497 -7.57 37.76 2.15
N ASP A 498 -7.61 37.12 0.98
CA ASP A 498 -8.53 37.41 -0.09
C ASP A 498 -9.97 37.19 0.39
N LYS A 499 -10.66 38.33 0.55
CA LYS A 499 -12.07 38.37 0.93
C LYS A 499 -13.00 37.86 -0.17
N ASN A 500 -12.49 37.69 -1.39
CA ASN A 500 -13.29 37.27 -2.55
C ASN A 500 -13.31 35.76 -2.77
N VAL A 501 -12.45 35.01 -2.08
CA VAL A 501 -12.43 33.54 -2.15
C VAL A 501 -13.09 32.98 -0.89
N PRO A 502 -14.18 32.21 -0.99
CA PRO A 502 -14.81 31.61 0.17
C PRO A 502 -13.90 30.56 0.82
N ASP A 503 -13.78 30.60 2.16
CA ASP A 503 -13.13 29.55 2.95
C ASP A 503 -14.19 28.48 3.25
N LEU A 504 -14.03 27.30 2.64
CA LEU A 504 -14.95 26.17 2.76
C LEU A 504 -14.32 25.00 3.53
N ARG A 505 -13.26 25.25 4.32
CA ARG A 505 -12.61 24.21 5.12
C ARG A 505 -13.56 23.67 6.19
N THR A 506 -13.52 22.36 6.40
CA THR A 506 -14.29 21.66 7.45
C THR A 506 -13.41 21.14 8.58
N VAL A 507 -12.09 21.19 8.43
CA VAL A 507 -11.08 20.82 9.43
C VAL A 507 -10.25 22.07 9.71
N TYR A 508 -10.20 22.48 10.98
CA TYR A 508 -9.57 23.74 11.41
C TYR A 508 -8.26 23.50 12.17
N PHE A 509 -8.18 22.38 12.88
CA PHE A 509 -7.01 21.98 13.65
C PHE A 509 -6.91 20.46 13.70
N TRP A 510 -5.72 19.90 13.51
CA TRP A 510 -5.53 18.45 13.63
C TRP A 510 -4.06 18.08 13.83
N GLN A 511 -3.61 18.05 15.08
CA GLN A 511 -2.20 17.84 15.42
C GLN A 511 -2.00 16.90 16.60
N ARG A 512 -0.82 16.29 16.63
CA ARG A 512 -0.29 15.58 17.80
C ARG A 512 0.10 16.60 18.86
N VAL A 513 -0.20 16.29 20.12
CA VAL A 513 0.07 17.19 21.24
C VAL A 513 0.79 16.42 22.35
N PRO A 514 1.93 16.94 22.88
CA PRO A 514 2.57 16.32 24.02
C PRO A 514 1.67 16.39 25.27
N THR A 515 1.79 15.39 26.14
CA THR A 515 1.04 15.29 27.40
C THR A 515 1.77 15.99 28.55
N GLY A 516 1.06 16.28 29.64
CA GLY A 516 1.65 16.71 30.91
C GLY A 516 1.70 18.21 31.18
N GLU A 517 1.38 19.06 30.20
CA GLU A 517 1.30 20.51 30.38
C GLU A 517 0.00 21.06 29.82
N LYS A 518 -0.48 22.16 30.41
CA LYS A 518 -1.55 22.94 29.81
C LYS A 518 -1.07 23.48 28.47
N LYS A 519 -1.87 23.27 27.42
CA LYS A 519 -1.55 23.76 26.09
C LYS A 519 -2.65 24.68 25.58
N GLN A 520 -2.25 25.79 25.00
CA GLN A 520 -3.13 26.65 24.24
C GLN A 520 -3.00 26.31 22.75
N ILE A 521 -4.13 26.14 22.08
CA ILE A 521 -4.17 26.00 20.62
C ILE A 521 -4.98 27.14 20.01
N GLU A 522 -4.65 27.49 18.76
CA GLU A 522 -5.36 28.49 17.99
C GLU A 522 -5.64 28.00 16.59
N PHE A 523 -6.80 28.40 16.05
CA PHE A 523 -7.16 28.14 14.66
C PHE A 523 -8.16 29.18 14.15
N LEU A 524 -8.25 29.29 12.82
CA LEU A 524 -9.19 30.17 12.12
C LEU A 524 -10.37 29.35 11.59
N LEU A 525 -11.59 29.81 11.87
CA LEU A 525 -12.82 29.21 11.34
C LEU A 525 -13.00 29.52 9.85
N SER A 526 -13.91 28.81 9.18
CA SER A 526 -14.25 29.04 7.77
C SER A 526 -15.52 29.89 7.62
N ASP A 527 -16.02 30.03 6.40
CA ASP A 527 -17.29 30.71 6.11
C ASP A 527 -18.52 29.80 6.36
N LEU A 528 -18.30 28.51 6.62
CA LEU A 528 -19.38 27.55 6.84
C LEU A 528 -19.95 27.69 8.25
N LYS A 529 -21.26 27.91 8.35
CA LYS A 529 -21.96 27.99 9.63
C LYS A 529 -22.22 26.61 10.24
N GLY A 530 -22.53 26.62 11.53
CA GLY A 530 -22.93 25.43 12.29
C GLY A 530 -21.96 25.04 13.39
N LYS A 531 -22.11 23.80 13.88
CA LYS A 531 -21.37 23.28 15.04
C LYS A 531 -19.96 22.83 14.65
N VAL A 532 -19.00 23.13 15.51
CA VAL A 532 -17.61 22.67 15.44
C VAL A 532 -17.31 21.87 16.69
N GLU A 533 -16.83 20.64 16.52
CA GLU A 533 -16.38 19.80 17.62
C GLU A 533 -14.87 19.95 17.78
N ILE A 534 -14.45 20.30 19.00
CA ILE A 534 -13.06 20.26 19.44
C ILE A 534 -12.91 18.99 20.27
N SER A 535 -12.12 18.03 19.81
CA SER A 535 -11.91 16.76 20.51
C SER A 535 -10.45 16.50 20.83
N VAL A 536 -10.24 15.89 21.99
CA VAL A 536 -8.95 15.37 22.46
C VAL A 536 -9.10 13.86 22.59
N THR A 537 -8.45 13.12 21.70
CA THR A 537 -8.41 11.66 21.76
C THR A 537 -7.00 11.22 22.13
N GLY A 538 -6.89 10.35 23.14
CA GLY A 538 -5.62 9.77 23.54
C GLY A 538 -5.68 8.26 23.72
N VAL A 539 -4.49 7.66 23.75
CA VAL A 539 -4.31 6.22 23.91
C VAL A 539 -3.28 5.99 25.01
N THR A 540 -3.63 5.13 25.97
CA THR A 540 -2.71 4.71 27.05
C THR A 540 -1.70 3.67 26.55
N LYS A 541 -0.63 3.44 27.31
CA LYS A 541 0.39 2.42 27.02
C LYS A 541 -0.17 1.01 26.97
N GLU A 542 -1.25 0.74 27.71
CA GLU A 542 -1.99 -0.53 27.69
C GLU A 542 -2.97 -0.61 26.51
N GLY A 543 -3.05 0.44 25.69
CA GLY A 543 -3.90 0.49 24.50
C GLY A 543 -5.35 0.87 24.78
N LYS A 544 -5.66 1.47 25.94
CA LYS A 544 -7.01 1.98 26.23
C LYS A 544 -7.19 3.36 25.59
N ILE A 545 -8.33 3.56 24.94
CA ILE A 545 -8.65 4.81 24.25
C ILE A 545 -9.53 5.67 25.15
N PHE A 546 -9.18 6.94 25.25
CA PHE A 546 -9.99 7.95 25.91
C PHE A 546 -10.28 9.13 24.98
N ASN A 547 -11.41 9.79 25.21
CA ASN A 547 -11.85 10.94 24.44
C ASN A 547 -12.48 11.98 25.37
N SER A 548 -12.29 13.26 25.04
CA SER A 548 -13.02 14.40 25.59
C SER A 548 -13.35 15.34 24.43
N SER A 549 -14.51 15.99 24.45
CA SER A 549 -14.95 16.87 23.36
C SER A 549 -15.79 18.03 23.87
N GLU A 550 -15.65 19.18 23.24
CA GLU A 550 -16.44 20.39 23.48
C GLU A 550 -16.97 20.93 22.13
N ILE A 551 -18.16 21.54 22.12
CA ILE A 551 -18.78 22.07 20.91
C ILE A 551 -18.85 23.58 20.97
N ILE A 552 -18.41 24.24 19.90
CA ILE A 552 -18.65 25.67 19.66
C ILE A 552 -19.52 25.86 18.42
N GLU A 553 -20.10 27.04 18.25
CA GLU A 553 -21.00 27.35 17.14
C GLU A 553 -20.53 28.57 16.32
N ILE A 554 -20.65 28.47 14.99
CA ILE A 554 -20.41 29.55 14.04
C ILE A 554 -21.76 30.10 13.58
N LYS A 555 -22.03 31.39 13.87
CA LYS A 555 -23.32 32.06 13.60
C LYS A 555 -23.25 33.13 12.53
#